data_AF-A0A8S9Z8R7-F1
#
_entry.id   AF-A0A8S9Z8R7-F1
#
_cell.length_a   1.000
_cell.length_b   1.000
_cell.length_c   1.000
_cell.angle_alpha   90.00
_cell.angle_beta   90.00
_cell.angle_gamma   90.00
#
_symmetry.space_group_name_H-M   'P 1'
#
loop_
_entity.id
_entity.type
_entity.pdbx_description
1 polymer ?
#
loop_
_entity_poly.entity_id
_entity_poly.type
_entity_poly.pdbx_seq_one_letter_code
_entity_poly.pdbx_strand_id
1 'polypeptide(L)'
;MSWKELQIFEMQFDIYNTEVRFDDNGDGYGQYSIYNYAWIPQTSQYDYRAVGDYQGEKLTMRARPIWPGGQSSRLPVSQCSEECGFAEIRRLDKKQQCCWSCEPCAENQRVVNVTHCETCEFQHWPTKNRTSCELLEFFLEVANGYPPFGELLEPNKGQRLLSSG
;
A
#
# COMPACT_ATOMS: atom_id res chain seq x y z
N MET A 1 -45.94 8.59 -43.86
CA MET A 1 -45.56 9.06 -42.51
C MET A 1 -44.05 9.11 -42.48
N SER A 2 -43.52 10.34 -42.44
CA SER A 2 -42.09 10.63 -42.59
C SER A 2 -41.46 10.69 -41.20
N TRP A 3 -40.64 9.71 -40.85
CA TRP A 3 -39.78 9.75 -39.67
C TRP A 3 -38.60 10.69 -39.95
N LYS A 4 -38.79 11.99 -39.74
CA LYS A 4 -37.72 12.99 -39.80
C LYS A 4 -37.80 13.85 -38.54
N GLU A 5 -37.49 13.28 -37.37
CA GLU A 5 -37.52 14.08 -36.14
C GLU A 5 -36.73 13.43 -35.01
N LEU A 6 -35.46 13.06 -35.24
CA LEU A 6 -34.49 12.78 -34.18
C LEU A 6 -33.08 13.20 -34.63
N GLN A 7 -32.81 14.51 -34.61
CA GLN A 7 -31.45 15.06 -34.69
C GLN A 7 -31.12 15.76 -33.36
N ILE A 8 -31.12 15.00 -32.25
CA ILE A 8 -30.81 15.52 -30.90
C ILE A 8 -29.31 15.35 -30.58
N PHE A 9 -28.50 14.85 -31.51
CA PHE A 9 -27.07 14.57 -31.30
C PHE A 9 -26.14 15.77 -31.55
N GLU A 10 -26.67 16.95 -31.89
CA GLU A 10 -25.86 18.17 -32.00
C GLU A 10 -25.63 18.82 -30.62
N MET A 11 -24.55 19.59 -30.48
CA MET A 11 -24.28 20.39 -29.28
C MET A 11 -25.40 21.42 -29.08
N GLN A 12 -26.12 21.33 -27.96
CA GLN A 12 -27.24 22.20 -27.62
C GLN A 12 -26.92 23.03 -26.39
N PHE A 13 -27.74 24.04 -26.11
CA PHE A 13 -27.64 24.85 -24.90
C PHE A 13 -28.97 24.84 -24.15
N ASP A 14 -28.92 24.79 -22.82
CA ASP A 14 -30.12 24.95 -21.99
C ASP A 14 -30.58 26.43 -21.92
N ILE A 15 -31.67 26.69 -21.19
CA ILE A 15 -32.22 28.05 -21.00
C ILE A 15 -31.27 29.01 -20.25
N TYR A 16 -30.19 28.48 -19.66
CA TYR A 16 -29.14 29.22 -18.97
C TYR A 16 -27.86 29.34 -19.81
N ASN A 17 -27.91 28.97 -21.09
CA ASN A 17 -26.77 28.95 -22.00
C ASN A 17 -25.64 28.00 -21.55
N THR A 18 -26.00 26.94 -20.83
CA THR A 18 -25.09 25.84 -20.48
C THR A 18 -25.08 24.82 -21.60
N GLU A 19 -23.89 24.37 -21.98
CA GLU A 19 -23.73 23.34 -22.99
C GLU A 19 -24.35 22.00 -22.52
N VAL A 20 -25.23 21.46 -23.37
CA VAL A 20 -25.88 20.16 -23.22
C VAL A 20 -25.49 19.31 -24.41
N ARG A 21 -25.09 18.07 -24.12
CA ARG A 21 -24.77 17.06 -25.13
C ARG A 21 -25.47 15.77 -24.75
N PHE A 22 -25.80 14.97 -25.75
CA PHE A 22 -26.43 13.66 -25.61
C PHE A 22 -25.54 12.60 -26.25
N ASP A 23 -25.44 11.43 -25.64
CA ASP A 23 -24.81 10.27 -26.25
C ASP A 23 -25.74 9.63 -27.30
N ASP A 24 -25.28 8.58 -27.98
CA ASP A 24 -26.05 7.86 -29.01
C ASP A 24 -27.35 7.22 -28.49
N ASN A 25 -27.47 7.04 -27.16
CA ASN A 25 -28.67 6.52 -26.50
C ASN A 25 -29.66 7.63 -26.10
N GLY A 26 -29.26 8.91 -26.27
CA GLY A 26 -30.04 10.06 -25.84
C GLY A 26 -29.82 10.44 -24.37
N ASP A 27 -28.79 9.90 -23.71
CA ASP A 27 -28.44 10.24 -22.33
C ASP A 27 -27.62 11.53 -22.29
N GLY A 28 -28.01 12.47 -21.44
CA GLY A 28 -27.26 13.69 -21.21
C GLY A 28 -25.95 13.41 -20.46
N TYR A 29 -24.88 14.14 -20.77
CA TYR A 29 -23.64 14.01 -20.00
C TYR A 29 -23.86 14.39 -18.53
N GLY A 30 -23.50 13.49 -17.62
CA GLY A 30 -23.64 13.69 -16.18
C GLY A 30 -22.78 14.85 -15.68
N GLN A 31 -23.41 15.83 -15.04
CA GLN A 31 -22.76 16.95 -14.38
C GLN A 31 -23.20 16.99 -12.92
N TYR A 32 -22.23 16.93 -12.00
CA TYR A 32 -22.53 16.83 -10.57
C TYR A 32 -21.69 17.80 -9.75
N SER A 33 -22.32 18.44 -8.77
CA SER A 33 -21.64 19.15 -7.69
C SER A 33 -21.41 18.21 -6.51
N ILE A 34 -20.19 18.16 -6.00
CA ILE A 34 -19.77 17.29 -4.92
C ILE A 34 -19.74 18.08 -3.62
N TYR A 35 -20.47 17.58 -2.61
CA TYR A 35 -20.55 18.19 -1.29
C TYR A 35 -19.95 17.27 -0.23
N ASN A 36 -19.36 17.88 0.78
CA ASN A 36 -18.87 17.23 1.98
C ASN A 36 -19.68 17.74 3.18
N TYR A 37 -20.28 16.83 3.93
CA TYR A 37 -20.98 17.15 5.17
C TYR A 37 -19.95 17.25 6.31
N ALA A 38 -19.78 18.45 6.86
CA ALA A 38 -18.72 18.71 7.82
C ALA A 38 -19.09 19.80 8.82
N TRP A 39 -18.35 19.84 9.92
CA TRP A 39 -18.45 20.93 10.90
C TRP A 39 -17.96 22.25 10.30
N ILE A 40 -18.81 23.27 10.32
CA ILE A 40 -18.50 24.62 9.83
C ILE A 40 -18.25 25.54 11.04
N PRO A 41 -16.99 25.97 11.29
CA PRO A 41 -16.66 26.80 12.45
C PRO A 41 -17.41 28.13 12.49
N GLN A 42 -17.71 28.71 11.33
CA GLN A 42 -18.40 30.01 11.22
C GLN A 42 -19.83 29.96 11.76
N THR A 43 -20.53 28.84 11.57
CA THR A 43 -21.93 28.67 11.99
C THR A 43 -22.09 27.79 13.22
N SER A 44 -20.98 27.21 13.72
CA SER A 44 -20.96 26.25 14.84
C SER A 44 -21.94 25.09 14.67
N GLN A 45 -22.10 24.61 13.43
CA GLN A 45 -23.03 23.54 13.06
C GLN A 45 -22.45 22.66 11.94
N TYR A 46 -23.01 21.46 11.78
CA TYR A 46 -22.71 20.62 10.61
C TYR A 46 -23.57 21.06 9.43
N ASP A 47 -22.96 21.19 8.25
CA ASP A 47 -23.67 21.52 7.03
C ASP A 47 -22.89 21.02 5.78
N TYR A 48 -23.55 21.07 4.63
CA TYR A 48 -22.99 20.70 3.34
C TYR A 48 -22.12 21.84 2.79
N ARG A 49 -20.85 21.50 2.51
CA ARG A 49 -19.91 22.38 1.85
C ARG A 49 -19.55 21.83 0.48
N ALA A 50 -19.66 22.65 -0.56
CA ALA A 50 -19.19 22.28 -1.89
C ALA A 50 -17.66 22.07 -1.88
N VAL A 51 -17.20 20.93 -2.41
CA VAL A 51 -15.78 20.54 -2.43
C VAL A 51 -15.25 20.22 -3.82
N GLY A 52 -16.12 19.99 -4.80
CA GLY A 52 -15.69 19.70 -6.17
C GLY A 52 -16.87 19.49 -7.11
N ASP A 53 -16.55 19.07 -8.32
CA ASP A 53 -17.50 18.90 -9.41
C ASP A 53 -17.02 17.76 -10.32
N TYR A 54 -17.96 17.08 -10.95
CA TYR A 54 -17.71 16.07 -11.96
C TYR A 54 -18.44 16.48 -13.24
N GLN A 55 -17.70 16.69 -14.32
CA GLN A 55 -18.25 17.09 -15.61
C GLN A 55 -17.37 16.52 -16.72
N GLY A 56 -17.99 15.95 -17.76
CA GLY A 56 -17.28 15.43 -18.93
C GLY A 56 -16.20 14.41 -18.55
N GLU A 57 -16.55 13.46 -17.68
CA GLU A 57 -15.65 12.41 -17.17
C GLU A 57 -14.46 12.90 -16.31
N LYS A 58 -14.44 14.20 -15.99
CA LYS A 58 -13.38 14.81 -15.21
C LYS A 58 -13.85 15.18 -13.81
N LEU A 59 -13.21 14.58 -12.81
CA LEU A 59 -13.33 14.99 -11.42
C LEU A 59 -12.41 16.19 -11.13
N THR A 60 -13.00 17.28 -10.62
CA THR A 60 -12.26 18.47 -10.18
C THR A 60 -12.57 18.75 -8.71
N MET A 61 -11.56 18.64 -7.84
CA MET A 61 -11.69 18.99 -6.42
C MET A 61 -11.22 20.43 -6.20
N ARG A 62 -12.14 21.31 -5.77
CA ARG A 62 -11.86 22.74 -5.48
C ARG A 62 -11.44 22.98 -4.03
N ALA A 63 -11.81 22.07 -3.12
CA ALA A 63 -11.42 22.12 -1.72
C ALA A 63 -11.19 20.71 -1.17
N ARG A 64 -10.36 20.59 -0.14
CA ARG A 64 -10.20 19.34 0.60
C ARG A 64 -11.43 19.09 1.48
N PRO A 65 -12.00 17.86 1.48
CA PRO A 65 -13.00 17.46 2.45
C PRO A 65 -12.50 17.64 3.88
N ILE A 66 -13.39 18.04 4.78
CA ILE A 66 -13.12 18.12 6.21
C ILE A 66 -13.66 16.84 6.84
N TRP A 67 -12.83 16.20 7.63
CA TRP A 67 -13.18 14.98 8.35
C TRP A 67 -13.53 15.31 9.81
N PRO A 68 -14.28 14.44 10.52
CA PRO A 68 -14.46 14.58 11.96
C PRO A 68 -13.09 14.73 12.66
N GLY A 69 -12.96 15.73 13.52
CA GLY A 69 -11.67 16.15 14.10
C GLY A 69 -10.99 17.33 13.39
N GLY A 70 -11.60 17.87 12.33
CA GLY A 70 -11.18 19.12 11.69
C GLY A 70 -10.29 18.93 10.46
N GLN A 71 -9.39 19.87 10.20
CA GLN A 71 -8.36 19.73 9.16
C GLN A 71 -7.23 18.82 9.64
N SER A 72 -7.55 17.54 9.90
CA SER A 72 -6.52 16.53 10.02
C SER A 72 -5.73 16.48 8.71
N SER A 73 -4.40 16.58 8.78
CA SER A 73 -3.52 16.35 7.62
C SER A 73 -3.59 14.91 7.11
N ARG A 74 -4.14 14.00 7.92
CA ARG A 74 -4.32 12.59 7.59
C ARG A 74 -5.73 12.35 7.08
N LEU A 75 -5.82 11.98 5.80
CA LEU A 75 -7.05 11.48 5.19
C LEU A 75 -7.43 10.13 5.80
N PRO A 76 -8.72 9.80 5.94
CA PRO A 76 -9.13 8.47 6.34
C PRO A 76 -8.67 7.47 5.28
N VAL A 77 -8.05 6.40 5.76
CA VAL A 77 -7.55 5.33 4.93
C VAL A 77 -8.59 4.21 4.94
N SER A 78 -9.00 3.77 3.76
CA SER A 78 -9.95 2.65 3.58
C SER A 78 -9.24 1.44 2.98
N GLN A 79 -8.21 0.95 3.68
CA GLN A 79 -7.45 -0.23 3.29
C GLN A 79 -7.73 -1.37 4.28
N CYS A 80 -7.88 -2.59 3.79
CA CYS A 80 -8.06 -3.77 4.64
C CYS A 80 -6.74 -4.35 5.15
N SER A 81 -5.65 -4.07 4.45
CA SER A 81 -4.32 -4.59 4.75
C SER A 81 -3.32 -3.44 4.71
N GLU A 82 -2.44 -3.42 5.70
CA GLU A 82 -1.30 -2.50 5.72
C GLU A 82 -0.17 -3.04 4.84
N GLU A 83 0.76 -2.15 4.51
CA GLU A 83 1.99 -2.52 3.82
C GLU A 83 2.84 -3.46 4.69
N CYS A 84 3.36 -4.53 4.08
CA CYS A 84 4.15 -5.51 4.80
C CYS A 84 5.52 -4.95 5.20
N GLY A 85 5.99 -5.42 6.35
CA GLY A 85 7.22 -4.95 6.96
C GLY A 85 8.46 -5.54 6.32
N PHE A 86 9.58 -5.33 7.01
CA PHE A 86 10.85 -5.88 6.61
C PHE A 86 10.82 -7.41 6.61
N ALA A 87 11.34 -8.02 5.52
CA ALA A 87 11.42 -9.48 5.35
C ALA A 87 10.07 -10.21 5.35
N GLU A 88 8.99 -9.51 5.01
CA GLU A 88 7.66 -10.08 4.89
C GLU A 88 7.14 -9.99 3.46
N ILE A 89 6.23 -10.89 3.11
CA ILE A 89 5.55 -10.93 1.82
C ILE A 89 4.03 -10.91 2.01
N ARG A 90 3.32 -10.41 1.00
CA ARG A 90 1.86 -10.40 0.93
C ARG A 90 1.36 -11.78 0.56
N ARG A 91 0.46 -12.32 1.38
CA ARG A 91 -0.39 -13.46 1.03
C ARG A 91 -1.79 -12.98 0.76
N LEU A 92 -2.18 -13.04 -0.51
CA LEU A 92 -3.50 -12.61 -0.95
C LEU A 92 -4.60 -13.49 -0.33
N ASP A 93 -5.65 -12.85 0.17
CA ASP A 93 -6.86 -13.52 0.60
C ASP A 93 -7.61 -14.06 -0.63
N LYS A 94 -8.03 -15.33 -0.58
CA LYS A 94 -8.72 -15.98 -1.71
C LYS A 94 -10.14 -15.45 -1.94
N LYS A 95 -10.76 -14.85 -0.92
CA LYS A 95 -12.13 -14.31 -0.94
C LYS A 95 -12.16 -12.80 -1.16
N GLN A 96 -11.12 -12.08 -0.74
CA GLN A 96 -11.06 -10.63 -0.83
C GLN A 96 -9.87 -10.19 -1.69
N GLN A 97 -10.13 -9.77 -2.92
CA GLN A 97 -9.08 -9.48 -3.92
C GLN A 97 -8.09 -8.38 -3.52
N CYS A 98 -8.51 -7.41 -2.69
CA CYS A 98 -7.66 -6.30 -2.26
C CYS A 98 -6.96 -6.56 -0.91
N CYS A 99 -7.17 -7.72 -0.29
CA CYS A 99 -6.70 -7.98 1.06
C CYS A 99 -5.60 -9.03 1.07
N TRP A 100 -4.63 -8.83 1.95
CA TRP A 100 -3.53 -9.74 2.20
C TRP A 100 -3.16 -9.80 3.68
N SER A 101 -2.56 -10.90 4.09
CA SER A 101 -1.79 -10.98 5.33
C SER A 101 -0.30 -10.87 5.04
N CYS A 102 0.46 -10.32 5.98
CA CYS A 102 1.91 -10.32 5.90
C CYS A 102 2.44 -11.60 6.53
N GLU A 103 3.24 -12.34 5.76
CA GLU A 103 3.93 -13.53 6.24
C GLU A 103 5.44 -13.30 6.21
N PRO A 104 6.16 -13.54 7.32
CA PRO A 104 7.61 -13.43 7.34
C PRO A 104 8.25 -14.54 6.50
N CYS A 105 9.30 -14.19 5.78
CA CYS A 105 10.18 -15.18 5.18
C CYS A 105 10.98 -15.91 6.27
N ALA A 106 11.34 -17.17 6.01
CA ALA A 106 12.19 -17.93 6.92
C ALA A 106 13.63 -17.37 7.00
N GLU A 107 14.37 -17.77 8.04
CA GLU A 107 15.70 -17.21 8.31
C GLU A 107 16.75 -17.47 7.24
N ASN A 108 16.59 -18.53 6.44
CA ASN A 108 17.46 -18.87 5.31
C ASN A 108 16.89 -18.38 3.97
N GLN A 109 15.83 -17.57 3.99
CA GLN A 109 15.16 -17.06 2.79
C GLN A 109 15.43 -15.57 2.57
N ARG A 110 15.45 -15.18 1.30
CA ARG A 110 15.41 -13.81 0.83
C ARG A 110 14.04 -13.47 0.25
N VAL A 111 13.67 -12.19 0.31
CA VAL A 111 12.50 -11.65 -0.39
C VAL A 111 12.88 -11.44 -1.85
N VAL A 112 12.21 -12.13 -2.76
CA VAL A 112 12.40 -11.94 -4.20
C VAL A 112 11.52 -10.81 -4.71
N ASN A 113 10.28 -10.77 -4.22
CA ASN A 113 9.28 -9.77 -4.55
C ASN A 113 8.22 -9.70 -3.44
N VAL A 114 7.19 -8.88 -3.65
CA VAL A 114 6.12 -8.64 -2.66
C VAL A 114 5.26 -9.87 -2.33
N THR A 115 5.34 -10.99 -3.04
CA THR A 115 4.53 -12.20 -2.78
C THR A 115 5.35 -13.48 -2.61
N HIS A 116 6.67 -13.43 -2.76
CA HIS A 116 7.51 -14.63 -2.84
C HIS A 116 8.83 -14.49 -2.09
N CYS A 117 9.08 -15.46 -1.21
CA CYS A 117 10.37 -15.71 -0.58
C CYS A 117 11.06 -16.88 -1.28
N GLU A 118 12.38 -16.83 -1.39
CA GLU A 118 13.19 -17.90 -1.95
C GLU A 118 14.29 -18.30 -0.98
N THR A 119 14.50 -19.61 -0.83
CA THR A 119 15.56 -20.17 0.00
C THR A 119 16.91 -19.99 -0.67
N CYS A 120 17.90 -19.49 0.07
CA CYS A 120 19.27 -19.41 -0.45
C CYS A 120 19.85 -20.81 -0.74
N GLU A 121 20.68 -20.89 -1.77
CA GLU A 121 21.36 -22.13 -2.13
C GLU A 121 22.33 -22.60 -1.04
N PHE A 122 22.79 -23.85 -1.15
CA PHE A 122 23.79 -24.40 -0.24
C PHE A 122 25.01 -23.48 -0.14
N GLN A 123 25.55 -23.33 1.07
CA GLN A 123 26.66 -22.41 1.41
C GLN A 123 26.37 -20.92 1.22
N HIS A 124 25.11 -20.52 0.97
CA HIS A 124 24.71 -19.13 0.91
C HIS A 124 23.75 -18.77 2.04
N TRP A 125 23.79 -17.51 2.49
CA TRP A 125 22.91 -16.96 3.51
C TRP A 125 22.31 -15.64 3.03
N PRO A 126 21.05 -15.32 3.37
CA PRO A 126 20.46 -14.05 2.97
C PRO A 126 21.19 -12.88 3.62
N THR A 127 21.36 -11.81 2.85
CA THR A 127 21.94 -10.56 3.33
C THR A 127 21.13 -9.96 4.48
N LYS A 128 21.73 -9.03 5.23
CA LYS A 128 21.04 -8.34 6.34
C LYS A 128 19.75 -7.64 5.91
N ASN A 129 19.69 -7.14 4.66
CA ASN A 129 18.50 -6.52 4.07
C ASN A 129 17.55 -7.52 3.38
N ARG A 130 17.86 -8.82 3.41
CA ARG A 130 17.01 -9.92 2.92
C ARG A 130 16.68 -9.84 1.43
N THR A 131 17.48 -9.17 0.61
CA THR A 131 17.24 -9.01 -0.84
C THR A 131 18.03 -10.00 -1.71
N SER A 132 19.19 -10.43 -1.24
CA SER A 132 20.13 -11.29 -1.98
C SER A 132 20.69 -12.39 -1.07
N CYS A 133 21.34 -13.38 -1.68
CA CYS A 133 22.08 -14.43 -0.96
C CYS A 133 23.57 -14.21 -1.19
N GLU A 134 24.38 -14.37 -0.14
CA GLU A 134 25.83 -14.24 -0.18
C GLU A 134 26.49 -15.51 0.36
N LEU A 135 27.69 -15.84 -0.11
CA LEU A 135 28.45 -16.97 0.40
C LEU A 135 28.73 -16.81 1.89
N LEU A 136 28.54 -17.88 2.65
CA LEU A 136 28.78 -17.91 4.09
C LEU A 136 30.24 -17.56 4.47
N GLU A 137 31.21 -17.79 3.57
CA GLU A 137 32.60 -17.35 3.76
C GLU A 137 32.70 -15.83 3.98
N PHE A 138 31.86 -15.05 3.30
CA PHE A 138 31.77 -13.59 3.48
C PHE A 138 31.11 -13.21 4.81
N PHE A 139 30.12 -13.97 5.28
CA PHE A 139 29.51 -13.78 6.59
C PHE A 139 30.49 -14.06 7.74
N LEU A 140 31.37 -15.04 7.57
CA LEU A 140 32.41 -15.32 8.55
C LEU A 140 33.44 -14.19 8.61
N GLU A 141 33.80 -13.54 7.51
CA GLU A 141 34.70 -12.37 7.54
C GLU A 141 34.09 -11.15 8.24
N VAL A 142 32.78 -10.91 8.08
CA VAL A 142 32.07 -9.80 8.77
C VAL A 142 31.86 -10.09 10.26
N ALA A 143 31.68 -11.36 10.64
CA ALA A 143 31.53 -11.77 12.03
C ALA A 143 32.86 -11.91 12.79
N ASN A 144 33.97 -12.12 12.09
CA ASN A 144 35.25 -12.50 12.68
C ASN A 144 36.34 -11.42 12.54
N GLY A 145 36.27 -10.43 13.42
CA GLY A 145 37.50 -9.78 13.91
C GLY A 145 38.42 -10.69 14.73
N TYR A 146 38.32 -12.03 14.65
CA TYR A 146 39.15 -13.02 15.37
C TYR A 146 39.35 -14.31 14.52
N PRO A 147 40.48 -15.03 14.67
CA PRO A 147 41.04 -15.96 13.68
C PRO A 147 40.33 -17.34 13.65
N PRO A 148 40.59 -18.18 12.61
CA PRO A 148 39.71 -19.25 12.21
C PRO A 148 39.75 -20.47 13.14
N PHE A 149 38.59 -21.14 13.20
CA PHE A 149 38.36 -22.42 13.86
C PHE A 149 39.37 -23.48 13.42
N GLY A 150 40.13 -24.01 14.38
CA GLY A 150 41.05 -25.13 14.14
C GLY A 150 41.86 -25.54 15.35
N GLU A 151 41.22 -25.91 16.46
CA GLU A 151 41.90 -26.79 17.44
C GLU A 151 40.89 -27.77 18.05
N LEU A 152 40.79 -28.94 17.41
CA LEU A 152 40.26 -30.15 18.01
C LEU A 152 41.41 -30.84 18.75
N LEU A 153 41.40 -30.84 20.08
CA LEU A 153 42.02 -31.91 20.87
C LEU A 153 41.08 -32.32 22.01
N GLU A 154 40.85 -33.63 22.07
CA GLU A 154 39.79 -34.31 22.84
C GLU A 154 40.12 -34.53 24.35
N PRO A 155 39.52 -35.50 25.09
CA PRO A 155 39.06 -35.27 26.45
C PRO A 155 39.98 -35.90 27.52
N ASN A 156 39.75 -35.50 28.77
CA ASN A 156 40.29 -36.08 30.01
C ASN A 156 41.80 -35.93 30.29
N LYS A 157 42.10 -35.08 31.28
CA LYS A 157 42.87 -35.47 32.48
C LYS A 157 42.55 -34.51 33.61
N GLY A 158 41.96 -35.05 34.68
CA GLY A 158 41.59 -34.27 35.85
C GLY A 158 42.79 -33.81 36.66
N GLN A 159 42.56 -32.77 37.47
CA GLN A 159 43.08 -32.68 38.82
C GLN A 159 42.24 -31.66 39.61
N ARG A 160 41.72 -32.13 40.75
CA ARG A 160 41.22 -31.29 41.84
C ARG A 160 42.33 -30.36 42.31
N LEU A 161 41.98 -29.10 42.61
CA LEU A 161 42.44 -28.45 43.84
C LEU A 161 41.28 -27.63 44.44
N LEU A 162 41.08 -27.88 45.73
CA LEU A 162 40.22 -27.15 46.68
C LEU A 162 40.85 -25.81 47.05
N SER A 163 40.01 -24.82 47.40
CA SER A 163 40.15 -23.82 48.50
C SER A 163 39.43 -22.52 48.07
N SER A 164 38.20 -22.27 48.55
CA SER A 164 37.85 -21.55 49.80
C SER A 164 38.03 -20.04 49.70
N GLY A 165 36.91 -19.35 49.89
CA GLY A 165 36.73 -17.90 50.02
C GLY A 165 35.24 -17.63 50.09
#